data_AF-A0ABD3PZR1-F1
#
_entry.id   AF-A0ABD3PZR1-F1
#
_cell.length_a   1.000
_cell.length_b   1.000
_cell.length_c   1.000
_cell.angle_alpha   90.00
_cell.angle_beta   90.00
_cell.angle_gamma   90.00
#
_symmetry.space_group_name_H-M   'P 1'
#
loop_
_entity.id
_entity.type
_entity.pdbx_description
1 polymer ?
#
loop_
_entity_poly.entity_id
_entity_poly.type
_entity_poly.pdbx_seq_one_letter_code
_entity_poly.pdbx_strand_id
1 'polypeptide(L)'
;MPVSARLLTWFVGALSLTGLALKSYNASVTTSPEFFRAHIGAGPQHHATGQTVEALESTRSDRFYNDTRSSSSRQRRGLFKLSDFLDPKSTTERISLPLDQNDLYLSPTQTQTKYSLYNILQTIPHFRRELFILHYSAKDDEFHVYINESKDGWVSALQNRIYQIMPMLSFALRHHFQNRFRGKKSKDFVVLASSGDEPKLDCKCIDGASCNNKEFAPILQFGAVFRDESILPSCVTMPVWHHLTCFRQWQQSASICPTYRIRAESAGLIGGDEASLHAAENVMPFEQRWESLIPQIIWRGSDFGFIWCVHPELRLIDFGLDIAKRISLSQCRDSARGILQCLSQLWEILTPRWRAVYWTMEAELDVEDMSKAEGNGAPFQQPWIDAKFTVKTHVHGHALDPKKIDRYTPYEQYGMTVASPHFMSLAELSLYRYQFDIGGGGGTTFSGTIDKLAMPGVLFHHVTATKDYYHDNLVPWMHYIPVQEGMSDLREMYEWAQANSEQAMRISEAASAYVKSWADPIVMEEMYHKYFVETLGHVVDAYQATEEDVGEILKKRKWTLIARIPGKDLGIKYTKVPSD
;
A
#
# COMPACT_ATOMS: atom_id res chain seq x y z
N MET A 1 35.94 38.00 25.20
CA MET A 1 35.22 39.09 25.91
C MET A 1 34.37 39.84 24.89
N PRO A 2 33.12 40.21 25.22
CA PRO A 2 32.00 40.26 24.28
C PRO A 2 31.52 41.69 23.99
N VAL A 3 30.28 41.81 23.45
CA VAL A 3 29.45 43.00 23.15
C VAL A 3 29.44 43.31 21.63
N SER A 4 28.34 43.43 20.89
CA SER A 4 26.92 43.68 21.20
C SER A 4 25.98 43.14 20.11
N ALA A 5 24.83 42.63 20.52
CA ALA A 5 23.63 42.50 19.70
C ALA A 5 23.02 43.88 19.36
N ARG A 6 22.44 44.03 18.17
CA ARG A 6 21.49 45.11 17.84
C ARG A 6 20.21 44.52 17.24
N LEU A 7 19.12 44.72 17.98
CA LEU A 7 17.74 44.67 17.51
C LEU A 7 17.51 45.71 16.40
N LEU A 8 16.68 45.37 15.42
CA LEU A 8 15.88 46.35 14.69
C LEU A 8 14.48 45.77 14.43
N THR A 9 13.49 46.41 15.06
CA THR A 9 12.04 46.27 14.89
C THR A 9 11.53 47.46 14.09
N TRP A 10 10.85 47.24 12.96
CA TRP A 10 9.97 48.19 12.23
C TRP A 10 9.06 47.33 11.33
N PHE A 11 7.80 47.60 11.01
CA PHE A 11 6.71 48.42 11.54
C PHE A 11 5.44 47.92 10.81
N VAL A 12 4.30 47.87 11.51
CA VAL A 12 2.98 47.60 10.93
C VAL A 12 2.48 48.86 10.22
N GLY A 13 1.96 48.73 9.00
CA GLY A 13 1.34 49.83 8.26
C GLY A 13 0.28 49.33 7.28
N ALA A 14 -0.97 49.46 7.68
CA ALA A 14 -2.17 49.18 6.89
C ALA A 14 -2.39 50.21 5.78
N LEU A 15 -2.94 49.77 4.64
CA LEU A 15 -3.75 50.60 3.76
C LEU A 15 -4.77 49.74 3.01
N SER A 16 -5.99 50.28 2.99
CA SER A 16 -7.26 49.69 2.61
C SER A 16 -7.81 50.42 1.37
N LEU A 17 -8.83 49.81 0.74
CA LEU A 17 -9.75 50.29 -0.31
C LEU A 17 -9.17 50.19 -1.73
N THR A 18 -9.83 49.65 -2.76
CA THR A 18 -11.22 49.21 -3.05
C THR A 18 -11.12 48.39 -4.35
N GLY A 19 -11.75 47.24 -4.53
CA GLY A 19 -13.18 47.12 -4.85
C GLY A 19 -13.39 46.85 -6.35
N LEU A 20 -13.61 45.59 -6.73
CA LEU A 20 -14.33 45.23 -7.95
C LEU A 20 -14.89 43.81 -7.82
N ALA A 21 -16.21 43.75 -7.80
CA ALA A 21 -17.04 42.56 -7.64
C ALA A 21 -17.09 41.74 -8.94
N LEU A 22 -17.03 40.42 -8.81
CA LEU A 22 -17.48 39.50 -9.87
C LEU A 22 -18.39 38.43 -9.25
N LYS A 23 -19.55 38.33 -9.89
CA LYS A 23 -20.77 37.64 -9.47
C LYS A 23 -20.62 36.13 -9.43
N SER A 24 -21.06 35.54 -8.34
CA SER A 24 -21.44 34.13 -8.24
C SER A 24 -22.68 33.84 -9.10
N TYR A 25 -22.58 32.89 -10.03
CA TYR A 25 -23.73 32.31 -10.71
C TYR A 25 -24.08 30.97 -10.05
N ASN A 26 -25.12 31.01 -9.19
CA ASN A 26 -25.87 29.82 -8.79
C ASN A 26 -26.98 29.61 -9.82
N ALA A 27 -26.95 28.49 -10.54
CA ALA A 27 -28.07 28.03 -11.35
C ALA A 27 -28.59 26.71 -10.76
N SER A 28 -29.61 26.84 -9.92
CA SER A 28 -30.52 25.77 -9.55
C SER A 28 -31.36 25.39 -10.77
N VAL A 29 -31.25 24.15 -11.25
CA VAL A 29 -32.20 23.57 -12.21
C VAL A 29 -32.97 22.46 -11.53
N THR A 30 -34.18 22.83 -11.10
CA THR A 30 -35.29 21.92 -10.79
C THR A 30 -36.00 21.56 -12.08
N THR A 31 -36.09 20.29 -12.43
CA THR A 31 -37.12 19.78 -13.34
C THR A 31 -37.60 18.40 -12.87
N SER A 32 -38.87 18.32 -12.50
CA SER A 32 -39.63 17.08 -12.38
C SER A 32 -40.43 16.83 -13.68
N PRO A 33 -40.97 15.61 -13.87
CA PRO A 33 -41.22 15.00 -15.17
C PRO A 33 -42.66 15.24 -15.66
N GLU A 34 -42.88 15.17 -16.98
CA GLU A 34 -43.99 14.45 -17.63
C GLU A 34 -44.10 14.80 -19.13
N PHE A 35 -44.71 13.87 -19.88
CA PHE A 35 -45.18 13.92 -21.29
C PHE A 35 -44.18 13.63 -22.43
N PHE A 36 -44.22 12.39 -22.94
CA PHE A 36 -44.94 12.06 -24.19
C PHE A 36 -45.13 10.52 -24.36
N ARG A 37 -46.38 10.05 -24.23
CA ARG A 37 -46.99 8.92 -25.00
C ARG A 37 -47.21 9.43 -26.44
N ALA A 38 -47.22 8.69 -27.53
CA ALA A 38 -47.20 7.28 -27.87
C ALA A 38 -46.97 7.20 -29.39
N HIS A 39 -46.52 6.06 -29.93
CA HIS A 39 -47.22 5.35 -31.02
C HIS A 39 -46.67 3.93 -31.18
N ILE A 40 -47.62 2.98 -31.18
CA ILE A 40 -47.46 1.53 -31.24
C ILE A 40 -47.52 1.11 -32.72
N GLY A 41 -46.59 0.25 -33.14
CA GLY A 41 -46.65 -0.52 -34.38
C GLY A 41 -46.15 -1.94 -34.10
N ALA A 42 -46.93 -2.94 -34.50
CA ALA A 42 -46.95 -4.30 -33.97
C ALA A 42 -45.96 -5.29 -34.62
N GLY A 43 -45.31 -6.11 -33.77
CA GLY A 43 -44.92 -7.54 -33.96
C GLY A 43 -43.97 -7.97 -35.11
N PRO A 44 -43.37 -9.18 -35.07
CA PRO A 44 -43.63 -10.29 -34.15
C PRO A 44 -42.44 -10.72 -33.26
N GLN A 45 -42.80 -11.52 -32.27
CA GLN A 45 -42.02 -12.02 -31.14
C GLN A 45 -40.85 -12.95 -31.54
N HIS A 46 -39.69 -12.75 -30.89
CA HIS A 46 -38.80 -13.85 -30.52
C HIS A 46 -38.23 -13.60 -29.11
N HIS A 47 -38.19 -14.67 -28.32
CA HIS A 47 -38.00 -14.72 -26.87
C HIS A 47 -36.77 -13.95 -26.35
N ALA A 48 -37.03 -13.08 -25.37
CA ALA A 48 -36.03 -12.46 -24.52
C ALA A 48 -35.64 -13.40 -23.36
N THR A 49 -34.34 -13.62 -23.19
CA THR A 49 -33.74 -13.88 -21.87
C THR A 49 -33.03 -12.61 -21.44
N GLY A 50 -33.74 -11.77 -20.67
CA GLY A 50 -33.18 -10.57 -20.06
C GLY A 50 -32.25 -10.95 -18.91
N GLN A 51 -30.95 -10.77 -19.10
CA GLN A 51 -30.01 -10.51 -18.01
C GLN A 51 -29.79 -9.00 -17.95
N THR A 52 -30.04 -8.42 -16.77
CA THR A 52 -29.84 -7.00 -16.48
C THR A 52 -28.36 -6.63 -16.52
N VAL A 53 -28.07 -5.41 -16.99
CA VAL A 53 -26.72 -4.86 -17.18
C VAL A 53 -25.89 -4.86 -15.87
N GLU A 54 -26.54 -4.83 -14.71
CA GLU A 54 -25.90 -4.94 -13.38
C GLU A 54 -25.23 -6.31 -13.13
N ALA A 55 -25.69 -7.40 -13.75
CA ALA A 55 -25.09 -8.73 -13.58
C ALA A 55 -23.80 -8.92 -14.41
N LEU A 56 -23.63 -8.10 -15.46
CA LEU A 56 -22.45 -8.11 -16.33
C LEU A 56 -21.29 -7.27 -15.75
N GLU A 57 -21.57 -6.33 -14.86
CA GLU A 57 -20.55 -5.46 -14.24
C GLU A 57 -19.93 -6.10 -12.99
N SER A 58 -20.70 -6.80 -12.14
CA SER A 58 -20.11 -7.51 -10.99
C SER A 58 -19.24 -8.70 -11.42
N THR A 59 -19.65 -9.41 -12.48
CA THR A 59 -18.89 -10.55 -13.03
C THR A 59 -17.63 -10.14 -13.81
N ARG A 60 -17.48 -8.87 -14.19
CA ARG A 60 -16.29 -8.39 -14.89
C ARG A 60 -15.14 -8.15 -13.91
N SER A 61 -15.39 -7.59 -12.72
CA SER A 61 -14.33 -7.43 -11.71
C SER A 61 -13.87 -8.78 -11.13
N ASP A 62 -14.79 -9.75 -11.02
CA ASP A 62 -14.50 -11.09 -10.49
C ASP A 62 -13.74 -12.00 -11.46
N ARG A 63 -13.91 -11.82 -12.78
CA ARG A 63 -13.12 -12.56 -13.79
C ARG A 63 -11.66 -12.11 -13.89
N PHE A 64 -11.32 -10.91 -13.44
CA PHE A 64 -9.92 -10.47 -13.39
C PHE A 64 -9.15 -11.06 -12.20
N TYR A 65 -9.84 -11.67 -11.22
CA TYR A 65 -9.24 -12.20 -9.99
C TYR A 65 -9.30 -13.72 -9.83
N ASN A 66 -9.92 -14.45 -10.76
CA ASN A 66 -10.03 -15.91 -10.71
C ASN A 66 -9.51 -16.56 -11.99
N ASP A 67 -8.19 -16.59 -12.18
CA ASP A 67 -7.57 -17.79 -12.77
C ASP A 67 -6.04 -17.77 -12.59
N THR A 68 -5.58 -18.40 -11.51
CA THR A 68 -4.35 -19.20 -11.43
C THR A 68 -4.27 -19.79 -10.03
N ARG A 69 -4.90 -20.94 -9.83
CA ARG A 69 -4.50 -21.98 -8.85
C ARG A 69 -5.43 -23.19 -8.98
N SER A 70 -5.57 -23.71 -10.20
CA SER A 70 -6.03 -25.08 -10.39
C SER A 70 -4.80 -25.96 -10.62
N SER A 71 -4.77 -27.11 -9.95
CA SER A 71 -3.75 -28.18 -9.99
C SER A 71 -2.49 -28.03 -9.10
N SER A 72 -2.66 -27.87 -7.78
CA SER A 72 -1.87 -28.63 -6.77
C SER A 72 -2.16 -28.19 -5.33
N SER A 73 -3.29 -28.61 -4.76
CA SER A 73 -3.39 -28.88 -3.31
C SER A 73 -4.73 -29.52 -2.96
N ARG A 74 -4.98 -30.75 -3.44
CA ARG A 74 -5.83 -31.67 -2.66
C ARG A 74 -4.98 -32.15 -1.48
N GLN A 75 -4.75 -31.31 -0.47
CA GLN A 75 -4.14 -31.78 0.76
C GLN A 75 -4.59 -30.99 2.00
N ARG A 76 -5.33 -31.73 2.84
CA ARG A 76 -5.61 -31.57 4.28
C ARG A 76 -6.59 -30.49 4.72
N ARG A 77 -7.87 -30.92 4.81
CA ARG A 77 -8.92 -30.37 5.70
C ARG A 77 -8.59 -30.63 7.19
N GLY A 78 -7.44 -30.16 7.68
CA GLY A 78 -7.00 -30.33 9.06
C GLY A 78 -6.85 -28.98 9.77
N LEU A 79 -7.15 -28.93 11.07
CA LEU A 79 -6.76 -27.82 11.94
C LEU A 79 -5.23 -27.72 11.95
N PHE A 80 -4.69 -26.51 11.73
CA PHE A 80 -3.25 -26.27 11.82
C PHE A 80 -2.79 -26.37 13.28
N LYS A 81 -1.66 -27.08 13.52
CA LYS A 81 -1.03 -27.22 14.85
C LYS A 81 0.07 -26.19 15.00
N LEU A 82 0.44 -25.82 16.24
CA LEU A 82 1.48 -24.80 16.48
C LEU A 82 2.85 -25.15 15.86
N SER A 83 3.17 -26.44 15.74
CA SER A 83 4.37 -26.90 15.03
C SER A 83 4.44 -26.41 13.58
N ASP A 84 3.29 -26.21 12.93
CA ASP A 84 3.19 -25.72 11.55
C ASP A 84 3.48 -24.20 11.46
N PHE A 85 3.41 -23.48 12.59
CA PHE A 85 3.69 -22.03 12.71
C PHE A 85 5.14 -21.72 13.16
N LEU A 86 5.86 -22.72 13.66
CA LEU A 86 7.14 -22.56 14.33
C LEU A 86 8.33 -23.20 13.60
N ASP A 87 8.13 -23.86 12.44
CA ASP A 87 9.22 -24.51 11.69
C ASP A 87 10.24 -23.47 11.14
N PRO A 88 11.48 -23.43 11.68
CA PRO A 88 12.53 -22.51 11.25
C PRO A 88 13.07 -22.79 9.84
N LYS A 89 12.75 -23.94 9.22
CA LYS A 89 13.22 -24.28 7.87
C LYS A 89 12.54 -23.50 6.75
N SER A 90 11.54 -22.68 7.07
CA SER A 90 10.92 -21.74 6.13
C SER A 90 11.63 -20.38 6.06
N THR A 91 12.64 -20.15 6.90
CA THR A 91 13.26 -18.83 7.12
C THR A 91 14.76 -18.97 7.41
N THR A 92 15.53 -19.27 6.37
CA THR A 92 16.98 -18.98 6.29
C THR A 92 17.11 -17.91 5.21
N GLU A 93 17.74 -16.75 5.40
CA GLU A 93 19.18 -16.58 5.65
C GLU A 93 19.55 -15.39 6.58
N ARG A 94 20.83 -15.34 6.95
CA ARG A 94 21.48 -14.78 8.16
C ARG A 94 21.85 -13.28 8.05
N ILE A 95 22.18 -12.63 9.18
CA ILE A 95 23.45 -11.88 9.49
C ILE A 95 23.29 -10.98 10.74
N SER A 96 24.37 -10.81 11.53
CA SER A 96 24.45 -10.22 12.89
C SER A 96 25.45 -9.04 13.00
N LEU A 97 25.08 -7.94 13.70
CA LEU A 97 25.77 -7.21 14.83
C LEU A 97 26.36 -5.81 14.42
N PRO A 98 26.70 -4.85 15.33
CA PRO A 98 25.80 -3.87 16.02
C PRO A 98 26.34 -2.39 16.12
N LEU A 99 25.56 -1.50 16.81
CA LEU A 99 25.90 -0.18 17.45
C LEU A 99 25.63 1.13 16.64
N ASP A 100 25.15 2.29 17.15
CA ASP A 100 24.49 2.75 18.42
C ASP A 100 23.95 4.22 18.26
N GLN A 101 22.72 4.48 18.73
CA GLN A 101 21.95 5.67 19.24
C GLN A 101 22.11 7.13 18.71
N ASN A 102 21.00 7.86 18.44
CA ASN A 102 20.04 8.42 19.46
C ASN A 102 18.92 9.34 18.86
N ASP A 103 17.81 9.42 19.62
CA ASP A 103 16.72 10.44 19.71
C ASP A 103 15.43 10.40 18.84
N LEU A 104 14.49 9.53 19.26
CA LEU A 104 13.06 9.69 19.67
C LEU A 104 12.17 10.88 19.23
N TYR A 105 10.95 10.55 18.72
CA TYR A 105 9.70 11.32 18.93
C TYR A 105 8.43 10.42 18.95
N LEU A 106 7.62 10.52 20.03
CA LEU A 106 6.32 9.87 20.24
C LEU A 106 5.13 10.83 19.99
N SER A 107 3.95 10.29 19.67
CA SER A 107 2.67 11.03 19.50
C SER A 107 1.50 10.29 20.16
N PRO A 108 0.39 10.98 20.53
CA PRO A 108 -0.30 10.77 21.81
C PRO A 108 -1.50 9.79 21.81
N THR A 109 -1.75 9.23 23.00
CA THR A 109 -2.84 8.37 23.46
C THR A 109 -4.26 8.84 23.10
N GLN A 110 -5.00 8.06 22.29
CA GLN A 110 -6.46 8.12 22.20
C GLN A 110 -7.10 7.27 23.31
N THR A 111 -7.97 7.88 24.13
CA THR A 111 -8.86 7.15 25.06
C THR A 111 -9.82 6.27 24.28
N GLN A 112 -9.65 4.95 24.39
CA GLN A 112 -10.39 3.99 23.56
C GLN A 112 -11.78 3.67 24.14
N THR A 113 -12.80 3.74 23.30
CA THR A 113 -14.18 3.32 23.61
C THR A 113 -14.22 1.84 23.99
N LYS A 114 -14.90 1.48 25.09
CA LYS A 114 -15.07 0.08 25.49
C LYS A 114 -15.85 -0.68 24.40
N TYR A 115 -15.48 -1.94 24.18
CA TYR A 115 -16.13 -2.78 23.17
C TYR A 115 -16.32 -4.23 23.68
N SER A 116 -17.24 -4.96 23.05
CA SER A 116 -17.59 -6.33 23.41
C SER A 116 -17.74 -7.22 22.17
N LEU A 117 -18.11 -8.49 22.38
CA LEU A 117 -18.47 -9.39 21.27
C LEU A 117 -19.62 -8.82 20.43
N TYR A 118 -20.54 -8.05 21.01
CA TYR A 118 -21.62 -7.41 20.26
C TYR A 118 -21.09 -6.46 19.19
N ASN A 119 -20.16 -5.57 19.56
CA ASN A 119 -19.54 -4.61 18.63
C ASN A 119 -18.80 -5.33 17.49
N ILE A 120 -18.13 -6.45 17.79
CA ILE A 120 -17.48 -7.31 16.79
C ILE A 120 -18.49 -7.84 15.79
N LEU A 121 -19.62 -8.37 16.27
CA LEU A 121 -20.68 -8.93 15.43
C LEU A 121 -21.39 -7.85 14.59
N GLN A 122 -21.45 -6.60 15.06
CA GLN A 122 -21.95 -5.46 14.28
C GLN A 122 -20.99 -5.01 13.18
N THR A 123 -19.68 -5.18 13.39
CA THR A 123 -18.65 -4.73 12.43
C THR A 123 -18.54 -5.66 11.22
N ILE A 124 -18.63 -6.98 11.45
CA ILE A 124 -18.41 -8.05 10.46
C ILE A 124 -19.19 -7.90 9.12
N PRO A 125 -20.48 -7.54 9.10
CA PRO A 125 -21.26 -7.46 7.87
C PRO A 125 -20.69 -6.47 6.83
N HIS A 126 -19.93 -5.48 7.28
CA HIS A 126 -19.40 -4.39 6.48
C HIS A 126 -18.10 -4.72 5.73
N PHE A 127 -17.50 -5.90 5.98
CA PHE A 127 -16.34 -6.40 5.26
C PHE A 127 -16.76 -7.40 4.18
N ARG A 128 -16.20 -7.28 2.97
CA ARG A 128 -16.46 -8.25 1.89
C ARG A 128 -15.56 -9.49 1.97
N ARG A 129 -14.33 -9.38 2.48
CA ARG A 129 -13.35 -10.48 2.63
C ARG A 129 -12.17 -10.07 3.53
N GLU A 130 -11.20 -10.96 3.71
CA GLU A 130 -9.90 -10.72 4.36
C GLU A 130 -10.00 -10.21 5.81
N LEU A 131 -11.06 -10.65 6.52
CA LEU A 131 -11.31 -10.38 7.93
C LEU A 131 -11.30 -11.69 8.72
N PHE A 132 -10.66 -11.71 9.88
CA PHE A 132 -10.63 -12.85 10.78
C PHE A 132 -10.82 -12.43 12.23
N ILE A 133 -11.30 -13.37 13.04
CA ILE A 133 -11.51 -13.18 14.48
C ILE A 133 -10.40 -13.91 15.22
N LEU A 134 -9.71 -13.18 16.10
CA LEU A 134 -8.84 -13.75 17.11
C LEU A 134 -9.60 -13.85 18.42
N HIS A 135 -9.77 -15.07 18.92
CA HIS A 135 -10.42 -15.37 20.19
C HIS A 135 -9.44 -16.06 21.12
N TYR A 136 -9.24 -15.55 22.32
CA TYR A 136 -8.58 -16.27 23.39
C TYR A 136 -9.63 -16.99 24.25
N SER A 137 -9.57 -18.33 24.27
CA SER A 137 -10.36 -19.18 25.15
C SER A 137 -9.64 -19.33 26.49
N ALA A 138 -10.15 -18.68 27.54
CA ALA A 138 -9.61 -18.83 28.89
C ALA A 138 -9.80 -20.25 29.44
N LYS A 139 -10.87 -20.93 29.01
CA LYS A 139 -11.17 -22.31 29.39
C LYS A 139 -10.09 -23.28 28.94
N ASP A 140 -9.63 -23.13 27.69
CA ASP A 140 -8.66 -24.03 27.05
C ASP A 140 -7.22 -23.51 27.17
N ASP A 141 -7.04 -22.23 27.52
CA ASP A 141 -5.77 -21.51 27.48
C ASP A 141 -5.13 -21.51 26.07
N GLU A 142 -5.96 -21.25 25.06
CA GLU A 142 -5.60 -21.26 23.64
C GLU A 142 -6.07 -19.99 22.94
N PHE A 143 -5.32 -19.53 21.93
CA PHE A 143 -5.88 -18.64 20.92
C PHE A 143 -6.47 -19.44 19.77
N HIS A 144 -7.67 -19.06 19.37
CA HIS A 144 -8.47 -19.63 18.30
C HIS A 144 -8.61 -18.59 17.19
N VAL A 145 -8.43 -19.04 15.95
CA VAL A 145 -8.55 -18.18 14.76
C VAL A 145 -9.75 -18.63 13.93
N TYR A 146 -10.70 -17.72 13.72
CA TYR A 146 -11.89 -17.98 12.94
C TYR A 146 -11.90 -17.16 11.66
N ILE A 147 -12.30 -17.77 10.54
CA ILE A 147 -12.53 -17.11 9.26
C ILE A 147 -13.95 -17.37 8.77
N ASN A 148 -14.42 -16.54 7.85
CA ASN A 148 -15.67 -16.77 7.13
C ASN A 148 -15.38 -17.43 5.77
N GLU A 149 -15.44 -18.76 5.70
CA GLU A 149 -15.13 -19.51 4.47
C GLU A 149 -16.04 -19.18 3.28
N SER A 150 -17.23 -18.62 3.52
CA SER A 150 -18.12 -18.18 2.43
C SER A 150 -17.61 -16.92 1.72
N LYS A 151 -16.79 -16.11 2.39
CA LYS A 151 -16.16 -14.90 1.86
C LYS A 151 -14.71 -15.15 1.46
N ASP A 152 -14.00 -15.92 2.28
CA ASP A 152 -12.58 -16.22 2.15
C ASP A 152 -12.39 -17.72 1.95
N GLY A 153 -12.39 -18.16 0.70
CA GLY A 153 -12.21 -19.58 0.35
C GLY A 153 -10.91 -20.18 0.90
N TRP A 154 -10.84 -21.51 0.93
CA TRP A 154 -9.79 -22.29 1.62
C TRP A 154 -8.36 -22.12 1.09
N VAL A 155 -8.15 -21.38 0.00
CA VAL A 155 -6.83 -21.14 -0.62
C VAL A 155 -6.59 -19.63 -0.82
N SER A 156 -7.27 -18.79 -0.04
CA SER A 156 -7.21 -17.33 -0.15
C SER A 156 -5.90 -16.74 0.38
N ALA A 157 -5.52 -15.57 -0.13
CA ALA A 157 -4.36 -14.80 0.34
C ALA A 157 -4.41 -14.51 1.85
N LEU A 158 -5.62 -14.38 2.42
CA LEU A 158 -5.88 -14.25 3.85
C LEU A 158 -5.13 -15.32 4.67
N GLN A 159 -5.25 -16.60 4.30
CA GLN A 159 -4.65 -17.68 5.09
C GLN A 159 -3.13 -17.56 5.14
N ASN A 160 -2.48 -17.27 4.01
CA ASN A 160 -1.03 -17.04 3.95
C ASN A 160 -0.58 -15.88 4.85
N ARG A 161 -1.38 -14.81 4.94
CA ARG A 161 -1.07 -13.66 5.79
C ARG A 161 -1.32 -13.96 7.27
N ILE A 162 -2.36 -14.74 7.60
CA ILE A 162 -2.62 -15.23 8.97
C ILE A 162 -1.40 -15.99 9.51
N TYR A 163 -0.70 -16.79 8.70
CA TYR A 163 0.54 -17.47 9.14
C TYR A 163 1.66 -16.54 9.59
N GLN A 164 1.73 -15.32 9.04
CA GLN A 164 2.73 -14.33 9.42
C GLN A 164 2.25 -13.52 10.63
N ILE A 165 0.96 -13.20 10.68
CA ILE A 165 0.35 -12.38 11.74
C ILE A 165 0.30 -13.14 13.07
N MET A 166 -0.17 -14.39 13.04
CA MET A 166 -0.54 -15.10 14.27
C MET A 166 0.62 -15.40 15.23
N PRO A 167 1.80 -15.87 14.78
CA PRO A 167 2.93 -16.09 15.68
C PRO A 167 3.37 -14.81 16.39
N MET A 168 3.34 -13.68 15.67
CA MET A 168 3.72 -12.37 16.20
C MET A 168 2.68 -11.89 17.23
N LEU A 169 1.40 -11.86 16.83
CA LEU A 169 0.32 -11.33 17.66
C LEU A 169 0.05 -12.17 18.92
N SER A 170 -0.03 -13.49 18.79
CA SER A 170 -0.31 -14.38 19.93
C SER A 170 0.81 -14.37 20.99
N PHE A 171 2.06 -14.26 20.56
CA PHE A 171 3.18 -14.09 21.48
C PHE A 171 3.10 -12.71 22.15
N ALA A 172 2.99 -11.61 21.39
CA ALA A 172 2.97 -10.27 21.96
C ALA A 172 1.88 -10.13 23.03
N LEU A 173 0.68 -10.65 22.73
CA LEU A 173 -0.43 -10.64 23.67
C LEU A 173 -0.10 -11.39 24.98
N ARG A 174 0.44 -12.61 24.90
CA ARG A 174 0.80 -13.39 26.09
C ARG A 174 1.99 -12.82 26.86
N HIS A 175 3.00 -12.34 26.14
CA HIS A 175 4.26 -11.90 26.74
C HIS A 175 4.10 -10.58 27.50
N HIS A 176 3.37 -9.62 26.93
CA HIS A 176 3.21 -8.29 27.52
C HIS A 176 2.00 -8.17 28.43
N PHE A 177 0.92 -8.91 28.14
CA PHE A 177 -0.30 -8.89 28.97
C PHE A 177 -0.46 -10.20 29.74
N GLN A 178 0.61 -10.66 30.38
CA GLN A 178 0.63 -11.95 31.09
C GLN A 178 -0.51 -12.08 32.08
N ASN A 179 -0.95 -11.00 32.74
CA ASN A 179 -2.07 -11.03 33.69
C ASN A 179 -3.42 -11.31 33.02
N ARG A 180 -3.56 -11.03 31.72
CA ARG A 180 -4.80 -11.17 30.95
C ARG A 180 -4.96 -12.52 30.25
N PHE A 181 -3.87 -13.27 30.04
CA PHE A 181 -3.86 -14.53 29.29
C PHE A 181 -3.29 -15.70 30.12
N ARG A 182 -3.99 -16.09 31.21
CA ARG A 182 -3.57 -17.11 32.21
C ARG A 182 -4.55 -18.28 32.37
N GLY A 183 -5.12 -18.73 31.26
CA GLY A 183 -6.13 -19.77 31.21
C GLY A 183 -7.32 -19.45 32.12
N LYS A 184 -7.71 -20.41 32.95
CA LYS A 184 -8.90 -20.31 33.81
C LYS A 184 -8.88 -19.17 34.83
N LYS A 185 -7.74 -18.50 35.03
CA LYS A 185 -7.61 -17.31 35.89
C LYS A 185 -7.94 -16.00 35.17
N SER A 186 -8.17 -16.05 33.87
CA SER A 186 -8.53 -14.93 33.01
C SER A 186 -9.94 -15.10 32.44
N LYS A 187 -10.45 -14.04 31.80
CA LYS A 187 -11.66 -14.09 30.98
C LYS A 187 -11.29 -14.23 29.51
N ASP A 188 -12.25 -14.63 28.70
CA ASP A 188 -12.09 -14.66 27.24
C ASP A 188 -11.76 -13.26 26.69
N PHE A 189 -11.07 -13.24 25.56
CA PHE A 189 -10.73 -12.02 24.83
C PHE A 189 -11.02 -12.22 23.35
N VAL A 190 -11.62 -11.22 22.69
CA VAL A 190 -11.93 -11.30 21.26
C VAL A 190 -11.57 -9.98 20.59
N VAL A 191 -10.94 -10.05 19.43
CA VAL A 191 -10.59 -8.89 18.60
C VAL A 191 -10.72 -9.23 17.12
N LEU A 192 -11.08 -8.22 16.32
CA LEU A 192 -11.09 -8.32 14.86
C LEU A 192 -9.71 -7.95 14.31
N ALA A 193 -9.29 -8.69 13.30
CA ALA A 193 -8.10 -8.37 12.53
C ALA A 193 -8.38 -8.54 11.04
N SER A 194 -7.78 -7.66 10.23
CA SER A 194 -7.84 -7.74 8.78
C SER A 194 -6.43 -7.76 8.20
N SER A 195 -6.26 -8.52 7.12
CA SER A 195 -4.97 -8.72 6.47
C SER A 195 -4.93 -8.17 5.05
N GLY A 196 -5.97 -7.46 4.60
CA GLY A 196 -6.02 -6.95 3.23
C GLY A 196 -4.94 -5.90 2.98
N ASP A 197 -4.60 -5.66 1.71
CA ASP A 197 -3.67 -4.57 1.34
C ASP A 197 -4.20 -3.22 1.85
N GLU A 198 -5.51 -3.04 1.81
CA GLU A 198 -6.35 -2.07 2.50
C GLU A 198 -7.55 -2.79 3.14
N PRO A 199 -8.33 -2.15 4.05
CA PRO A 199 -9.53 -2.76 4.61
C PRO A 199 -10.50 -3.13 3.48
N LYS A 200 -10.77 -4.43 3.29
CA LYS A 200 -11.68 -4.92 2.24
C LYS A 200 -13.13 -4.75 2.67
N LEU A 201 -13.57 -3.51 2.74
CA LEU A 201 -14.95 -3.12 3.02
C LEU A 201 -15.87 -3.44 1.84
N ASP A 202 -17.16 -3.60 2.11
CA ASP A 202 -18.20 -3.44 1.09
C ASP A 202 -18.24 -1.96 0.69
N CYS A 203 -18.16 -1.63 -0.61
CA CYS A 203 -18.08 -0.22 -1.02
C CYS A 203 -19.34 0.57 -0.64
N LYS A 204 -20.50 -0.08 -0.57
CA LYS A 204 -21.74 0.54 -0.04
C LYS A 204 -21.56 1.08 1.38
N CYS A 205 -20.62 0.51 2.12
CA CYS A 205 -20.31 0.95 3.47
C CYS A 205 -19.60 2.30 3.50
N ILE A 206 -18.74 2.56 2.50
CA ILE A 206 -18.05 3.82 2.31
C ILE A 206 -19.02 4.85 1.72
N ASP A 207 -19.70 4.51 0.62
CA ASP A 207 -20.63 5.41 -0.08
C ASP A 207 -21.78 5.88 0.82
N GLY A 208 -22.34 4.96 1.62
CA GLY A 208 -23.42 5.23 2.55
C GLY A 208 -22.97 5.76 3.92
N ALA A 209 -21.67 6.00 4.11
CA ALA A 209 -21.04 6.40 5.38
C ALA A 209 -21.34 5.46 6.58
N SER A 210 -21.85 4.25 6.33
CA SER A 210 -22.16 3.29 7.41
C SER A 210 -20.92 2.69 8.07
N CYS A 211 -19.75 2.84 7.44
CA CYS A 211 -18.45 2.47 8.01
C CYS A 211 -17.93 3.49 9.03
N ASN A 212 -18.43 4.74 8.99
CA ASN A 212 -18.18 5.75 10.01
C ASN A 212 -19.06 5.48 11.23
N ASN A 213 -18.75 4.41 11.95
CA ASN A 213 -19.56 3.95 13.07
C ASN A 213 -18.73 3.76 14.33
N LYS A 214 -19.04 4.58 15.36
CA LYS A 214 -18.37 4.53 16.67
C LYS A 214 -18.68 3.25 17.47
N GLU A 215 -19.72 2.51 17.09
CA GLU A 215 -20.08 1.22 17.70
C GLU A 215 -19.28 0.05 17.13
N PHE A 216 -18.44 0.27 16.11
CA PHE A 216 -17.58 -0.79 15.62
C PHE A 216 -16.49 -1.15 16.63
N ALA A 217 -16.19 -2.44 16.69
CA ALA A 217 -15.05 -2.91 17.47
C ALA A 217 -13.73 -2.46 16.81
N PRO A 218 -12.64 -2.31 17.57
CA PRO A 218 -11.31 -2.11 17.02
C PRO A 218 -10.95 -3.22 16.01
N ILE A 219 -10.41 -2.82 14.86
CA ILE A 219 -9.98 -3.71 13.77
C ILE A 219 -8.47 -3.57 13.60
N LEU A 220 -7.71 -4.59 14.01
CA LEU A 220 -6.26 -4.62 13.79
C LEU A 220 -5.98 -4.82 12.30
N GLN A 221 -5.60 -3.77 11.58
CA GLN A 221 -5.35 -3.78 10.14
C GLN A 221 -3.87 -3.97 9.86
N PHE A 222 -3.49 -5.16 9.36
CA PHE A 222 -2.11 -5.55 9.02
C PHE A 222 -1.75 -5.23 7.55
N GLY A 223 -2.18 -4.06 7.08
CA GLY A 223 -1.94 -3.52 5.74
C GLY A 223 -2.04 -2.01 5.79
N ALA A 224 -2.29 -1.37 4.65
CA ALA A 224 -2.59 0.05 4.64
C ALA A 224 -3.92 0.33 5.34
N VAL A 225 -4.04 1.54 5.89
CA VAL A 225 -5.27 2.13 6.45
C VAL A 225 -5.69 3.33 5.61
N PHE A 226 -6.94 3.77 5.71
CA PHE A 226 -7.34 5.03 5.09
C PHE A 226 -6.67 6.23 5.79
N ARG A 227 -6.24 7.22 5.01
CA ARG A 227 -5.73 8.49 5.55
C ARG A 227 -6.84 9.32 6.18
N ASP A 228 -8.02 9.31 5.57
CA ASP A 228 -9.22 9.87 6.18
C ASP A 228 -9.76 8.89 7.23
N GLU A 229 -9.48 9.21 8.49
CA GLU A 229 -9.90 8.41 9.65
C GLU A 229 -11.43 8.35 9.78
N SER A 230 -12.18 9.27 9.15
CA SER A 230 -13.64 9.26 9.19
C SER A 230 -14.25 8.11 8.39
N ILE A 231 -13.52 7.53 7.42
CA ILE A 231 -13.99 6.40 6.62
C ILE A 231 -14.18 5.15 7.48
N LEU A 232 -13.23 4.86 8.38
CA LEU A 232 -13.28 3.72 9.28
C LEU A 232 -12.59 4.05 10.62
N PRO A 233 -13.26 4.78 11.53
CA PRO A 233 -12.65 5.28 12.77
C PRO A 233 -12.19 4.18 13.74
N SER A 234 -12.74 2.96 13.62
CA SER A 234 -12.36 1.82 14.46
C SER A 234 -11.13 1.06 13.93
N CYS A 235 -10.55 1.50 12.82
CA CYS A 235 -9.35 0.88 12.25
C CYS A 235 -8.13 1.18 13.14
N VAL A 236 -7.43 0.13 13.55
CA VAL A 236 -6.19 0.23 14.33
C VAL A 236 -5.04 -0.17 13.41
N THR A 237 -4.17 0.79 13.11
CA THR A 237 -3.02 0.57 12.24
C THR A 237 -2.02 -0.38 12.88
N MET A 238 -1.75 -1.51 12.22
CA MET A 238 -0.70 -2.45 12.62
C MET A 238 0.41 -2.46 11.56
N PRO A 239 1.63 -2.88 11.93
CA PRO A 239 2.67 -3.10 10.95
C PRO A 239 2.24 -4.10 9.87
N VAL A 240 2.55 -3.78 8.62
CA VAL A 240 2.13 -4.60 7.47
C VAL A 240 2.61 -6.04 7.65
N TRP A 241 1.79 -7.02 7.28
CA TRP A 241 2.06 -8.46 7.52
C TRP A 241 3.49 -8.90 7.11
N HIS A 242 4.03 -8.36 6.02
CA HIS A 242 5.39 -8.70 5.54
C HIS A 242 6.49 -8.27 6.52
N HIS A 243 6.28 -7.21 7.28
CA HIS A 243 7.26 -6.66 8.23
C HIS A 243 7.25 -7.41 9.57
N LEU A 244 6.22 -8.22 9.83
CA LEU A 244 6.04 -8.92 11.12
C LEU A 244 7.11 -9.97 11.39
N THR A 245 7.78 -10.50 10.38
CA THR A 245 8.95 -11.37 10.56
C THR A 245 10.07 -10.66 11.32
N CYS A 246 10.30 -9.38 11.03
CA CYS A 246 11.31 -8.59 11.72
C CYS A 246 10.90 -8.24 13.15
N PHE A 247 9.64 -7.84 13.37
CA PHE A 247 9.12 -7.66 14.73
C PHE A 247 9.14 -8.96 15.55
N ARG A 248 8.89 -10.10 14.92
CA ARG A 248 9.00 -11.42 15.57
C ARG A 248 10.44 -11.72 15.96
N GLN A 249 11.41 -11.48 15.08
CA GLN A 249 12.82 -11.69 15.39
C GLN A 249 13.26 -10.79 16.54
N TRP A 250 12.89 -9.51 16.50
CA TRP A 250 13.13 -8.55 17.58
C TRP A 250 12.57 -9.05 18.91
N GLN A 251 11.30 -9.45 18.92
CA GLN A 251 10.63 -9.99 20.10
C GLN A 251 11.29 -11.26 20.68
N GLN A 252 11.92 -12.09 19.84
CA GLN A 252 12.51 -13.37 20.26
C GLN A 252 13.93 -13.24 20.79
N SER A 253 14.72 -12.30 20.25
CA SER A 253 16.16 -12.24 20.51
C SER A 253 16.71 -10.83 20.66
N ALA A 254 15.87 -9.78 20.63
CA ALA A 254 16.27 -8.38 20.60
C ALA A 254 17.31 -8.10 19.51
N SER A 255 17.21 -8.80 18.37
CA SER A 255 18.15 -8.68 17.27
C SER A 255 17.49 -8.04 16.06
N ILE A 256 18.28 -7.25 15.34
CA ILE A 256 17.86 -6.59 14.13
C ILE A 256 17.72 -7.59 12.99
N CYS A 257 16.58 -7.53 12.34
CA CYS A 257 16.22 -8.32 11.18
C CYS A 257 17.06 -7.91 9.96
N PRO A 258 17.66 -8.85 9.21
CA PRO A 258 18.42 -8.52 8.00
C PRO A 258 17.60 -7.71 6.98
N THR A 259 16.28 -7.95 6.87
CA THR A 259 15.38 -7.25 5.94
C THR A 259 15.20 -5.76 6.26
N TYR A 260 15.49 -5.32 7.49
CA TYR A 260 15.43 -3.89 7.87
C TYR A 260 16.77 -3.18 7.68
N ARG A 261 17.85 -3.91 7.38
CA ARG A 261 19.06 -3.30 6.86
C ARG A 261 18.83 -2.91 5.40
N ILE A 262 19.41 -1.79 4.97
CA ILE A 262 19.40 -1.43 3.54
C ILE A 262 20.01 -2.60 2.76
N ARG A 263 19.26 -3.12 1.79
CA ARG A 263 19.69 -4.27 0.99
C ARG A 263 20.99 -3.95 0.27
N ALA A 264 21.91 -4.91 0.22
CA ALA A 264 23.20 -4.78 -0.46
C ALA A 264 23.11 -4.21 -1.88
N GLU A 265 22.04 -4.52 -2.63
CA GLU A 265 21.82 -4.01 -3.99
C GLU A 265 21.53 -2.50 -4.03
N SER A 266 20.85 -1.96 -3.02
CA SER A 266 20.64 -0.51 -2.84
C SER A 266 21.84 0.14 -2.11
N ALA A 267 22.44 -0.61 -1.17
CA ALA A 267 23.59 -0.21 -0.35
C ALA A 267 24.92 -0.20 -1.09
N GLY A 268 25.11 -1.01 -2.13
CA GLY A 268 26.32 -1.02 -2.95
C GLY A 268 26.56 0.32 -3.65
N LEU A 269 25.50 1.09 -3.82
CA LEU A 269 25.54 2.47 -4.29
C LEU A 269 25.35 3.50 -3.17
N ILE A 270 25.16 3.15 -1.90
CA ILE A 270 24.90 4.14 -0.82
C ILE A 270 25.90 4.02 0.35
N GLY A 271 26.68 2.94 0.39
CA GLY A 271 27.52 2.56 1.53
C GLY A 271 26.67 2.01 2.68
N GLY A 272 26.04 0.86 2.50
CA GLY A 272 25.43 0.08 3.60
C GLY A 272 26.29 -1.13 3.98
N ASP A 273 26.09 -1.66 5.19
CA ASP A 273 27.03 -2.53 5.94
C ASP A 273 27.65 -3.73 5.21
N GLU A 274 27.05 -4.28 4.14
CA GLU A 274 27.70 -5.35 3.35
C GLU A 274 28.68 -4.84 2.29
N ALA A 275 28.58 -3.58 1.85
CA ALA A 275 29.63 -2.93 1.08
C ALA A 275 30.85 -2.57 1.99
N SER A 276 30.68 -2.65 3.31
CA SER A 276 31.59 -2.02 4.28
C SER A 276 32.74 -2.91 4.78
N LEU A 277 32.86 -4.17 4.37
CA LEU A 277 34.04 -4.98 4.75
C LEU A 277 35.18 -4.93 3.73
N HIS A 278 34.93 -4.50 2.49
CA HIS A 278 35.97 -4.37 1.46
C HIS A 278 35.96 -3.05 0.65
N ALA A 279 34.96 -2.17 0.81
CA ALA A 279 34.86 -0.94 0.00
C ALA A 279 34.95 0.37 0.80
N ALA A 280 35.35 0.34 2.07
CA ALA A 280 35.45 1.55 2.91
C ALA A 280 36.44 2.61 2.38
N GLU A 281 37.37 2.23 1.50
CA GLU A 281 38.31 3.17 0.85
C GLU A 281 37.76 3.83 -0.44
N ASN A 282 36.59 3.43 -0.95
CA ASN A 282 36.05 3.90 -2.24
C ASN A 282 34.57 4.36 -2.20
N VAL A 283 34.01 4.70 -1.03
CA VAL A 283 32.64 5.22 -0.95
C VAL A 283 32.60 6.65 -1.50
N MET A 284 32.10 6.79 -2.73
CA MET A 284 31.85 8.08 -3.36
C MET A 284 30.98 8.97 -2.44
N PRO A 285 31.36 10.23 -2.17
CA PRO A 285 30.54 11.21 -1.45
C PRO A 285 29.13 11.31 -2.04
N PHE A 286 28.13 11.59 -1.21
CA PHE A 286 26.73 11.62 -1.64
C PHE A 286 26.50 12.61 -2.79
N GLU A 287 27.18 13.76 -2.75
CA GLU A 287 27.14 14.79 -3.80
C GLU A 287 27.68 14.28 -5.13
N GLN A 288 28.87 13.65 -5.13
CA GLN A 288 29.48 13.11 -6.35
C GLN A 288 28.59 12.02 -6.97
N ARG A 289 27.91 11.26 -6.11
CA ARG A 289 26.96 10.24 -6.55
C ARG A 289 25.71 10.83 -7.16
N TRP A 290 25.11 11.82 -6.50
CA TRP A 290 23.93 12.52 -6.99
C TRP A 290 24.13 13.07 -8.41
N GLU A 291 25.29 13.68 -8.67
CA GLU A 291 25.64 14.21 -9.98
C GLU A 291 25.77 13.11 -11.05
N SER A 292 26.15 11.89 -10.67
CA SER A 292 26.24 10.75 -11.59
C SER A 292 24.89 10.10 -11.95
N LEU A 293 23.82 10.42 -11.21
CA LEU A 293 22.51 9.83 -11.44
C LEU A 293 21.84 10.37 -12.70
N ILE A 294 21.10 9.49 -13.39
CA ILE A 294 20.32 9.79 -14.57
C ILE A 294 19.17 10.74 -14.19
N PRO A 295 19.07 11.97 -14.74
CA PRO A 295 18.09 12.99 -14.33
C PRO A 295 16.69 12.78 -14.94
N GLN A 296 16.16 11.56 -14.79
CA GLN A 296 14.87 11.13 -15.33
C GLN A 296 14.03 10.49 -14.22
N ILE A 297 12.71 10.70 -14.26
CA ILE A 297 11.77 9.95 -13.43
C ILE A 297 11.70 8.51 -13.90
N ILE A 298 11.90 7.55 -12.99
CA ILE A 298 11.80 6.12 -13.28
C ILE A 298 10.66 5.49 -12.50
N TRP A 299 9.89 4.62 -13.16
CA TRP A 299 8.97 3.69 -12.49
C TRP A 299 8.80 2.39 -13.27
N ARG A 300 8.70 1.29 -12.52
CA ARG A 300 8.35 -0.04 -13.01
C ARG A 300 7.33 -0.67 -12.07
N GLY A 301 6.23 -1.17 -12.59
CA GLY A 301 5.23 -1.86 -11.77
C GLY A 301 4.14 -2.56 -12.57
N SER A 302 3.25 -3.28 -11.90
CA SER A 302 2.17 -4.01 -12.57
C SER A 302 1.00 -3.09 -12.93
N ASP A 303 0.28 -3.42 -14.00
CA ASP A 303 -1.03 -2.80 -14.25
C ASP A 303 -2.05 -3.35 -13.25
N PHE A 304 -2.60 -2.47 -12.42
CA PHE A 304 -3.40 -2.86 -11.26
C PHE A 304 -4.44 -1.80 -10.94
N GLY A 305 -5.56 -2.21 -10.32
CA GLY A 305 -6.59 -1.29 -9.87
C GLY A 305 -6.10 -0.35 -8.78
N PHE A 306 -6.86 0.71 -8.51
CA PHE A 306 -6.51 1.76 -7.56
C PHE A 306 -7.65 1.97 -6.57
N ILE A 307 -7.43 1.65 -5.29
CA ILE A 307 -8.30 1.91 -4.13
C ILE A 307 -9.81 1.98 -4.49
N TRP A 308 -10.33 0.90 -5.07
CA TRP A 308 -11.57 0.89 -5.87
C TRP A 308 -12.82 1.43 -5.16
N CYS A 309 -12.97 1.19 -3.85
CA CYS A 309 -14.16 1.70 -3.15
C CYS A 309 -14.09 3.22 -2.86
N VAL A 310 -12.91 3.83 -2.93
CA VAL A 310 -12.74 5.28 -2.79
C VAL A 310 -12.82 5.95 -4.16
N HIS A 311 -12.29 5.29 -5.19
CA HIS A 311 -12.22 5.79 -6.56
C HIS A 311 -12.83 4.79 -7.56
N PRO A 312 -14.16 4.55 -7.52
CA PRO A 312 -14.82 3.53 -8.34
C PRO A 312 -14.82 3.85 -9.84
N GLU A 313 -14.63 5.10 -10.22
CA GLU A 313 -14.53 5.56 -11.60
C GLU A 313 -13.20 5.18 -12.27
N LEU A 314 -12.13 4.98 -11.49
CA LEU A 314 -10.81 4.65 -12.02
C LEU A 314 -10.73 3.18 -12.41
N ARG A 315 -10.36 2.93 -13.67
CA ARG A 315 -10.28 1.57 -14.21
C ARG A 315 -9.10 1.37 -15.15
N LEU A 316 -8.80 0.09 -15.38
CA LEU A 316 -7.82 -0.32 -16.38
C LEU A 316 -8.33 0.01 -17.79
N ILE A 317 -7.40 0.35 -18.68
CA ILE A 317 -7.69 0.60 -20.08
C ILE A 317 -7.64 -0.69 -20.89
N ASP A 318 -8.65 -0.86 -21.73
CA ASP A 318 -8.74 -1.89 -22.76
C ASP A 318 -8.59 -1.26 -24.13
N PHE A 319 -7.54 -1.62 -24.88
CA PHE A 319 -7.25 -0.99 -26.17
C PHE A 319 -8.43 -1.11 -27.15
N GLY A 320 -9.08 -2.27 -27.22
CA GLY A 320 -10.16 -2.51 -28.19
C GLY A 320 -11.39 -1.66 -27.89
N LEU A 321 -11.80 -1.63 -26.61
CA LEU A 321 -12.99 -0.91 -26.17
C LEU A 321 -12.79 0.60 -26.08
N ASP A 322 -11.62 1.02 -25.61
CA ASP A 322 -11.35 2.40 -25.23
C ASP A 322 -10.62 3.20 -26.31
N ILE A 323 -9.77 2.57 -27.12
CA ILE A 323 -8.92 3.24 -28.12
C ILE A 323 -9.40 2.91 -29.54
N ALA A 324 -9.38 1.64 -29.94
CA ALA A 324 -9.73 1.22 -31.31
C ALA A 324 -11.15 1.65 -31.71
N LYS A 325 -12.11 1.58 -30.78
CA LYS A 325 -13.47 2.09 -31.00
C LYS A 325 -13.52 3.59 -31.24
N ARG A 326 -12.67 4.38 -30.58
CA ARG A 326 -12.61 5.84 -30.76
C ARG A 326 -11.96 6.22 -32.09
N ILE A 327 -10.92 5.48 -32.50
CA ILE A 327 -10.31 5.61 -33.82
C ILE A 327 -11.35 5.32 -34.91
N SER A 328 -12.11 4.21 -34.81
CA SER A 328 -13.12 3.87 -35.81
C SER A 328 -14.28 4.87 -35.87
N LEU A 329 -14.58 5.55 -34.75
CA LEU A 329 -15.54 6.65 -34.68
C LEU A 329 -14.95 8.01 -35.05
N SER A 330 -13.70 8.07 -35.53
CA SER A 330 -12.98 9.31 -35.88
C SER A 330 -12.87 10.33 -34.74
N GLN A 331 -12.92 9.87 -33.49
CA GLN A 331 -12.77 10.71 -32.29
C GLN A 331 -11.31 11.02 -31.97
N CYS A 332 -10.39 10.20 -32.48
CA CYS A 332 -8.96 10.45 -32.49
C CYS A 332 -8.33 9.86 -33.76
N ARG A 333 -7.12 10.31 -34.10
CA ARG A 333 -6.41 9.87 -35.32
C ARG A 333 -5.81 8.47 -35.14
N ASP A 334 -5.66 7.76 -36.25
CA ASP A 334 -4.95 6.48 -36.31
C ASP A 334 -3.43 6.71 -36.39
N SER A 335 -2.86 7.24 -35.30
CA SER A 335 -1.43 7.55 -35.18
C SER A 335 -1.01 7.58 -33.71
N ALA A 336 0.29 7.58 -33.44
CA ALA A 336 0.83 7.70 -32.07
C ALA A 336 0.24 8.91 -31.32
N ARG A 337 0.34 10.11 -31.88
CA ARG A 337 -0.27 11.32 -31.29
C ARG A 337 -1.80 11.23 -31.17
N GLY A 338 -2.46 10.50 -32.09
CA GLY A 338 -3.89 10.23 -32.00
C GLY A 338 -4.27 9.32 -30.83
N ILE A 339 -3.47 8.30 -30.53
CA ILE A 339 -3.66 7.44 -29.36
C ILE A 339 -3.48 8.24 -28.06
N LEU A 340 -2.46 9.10 -27.98
CA LEU A 340 -2.31 10.02 -26.85
C LEU A 340 -3.53 10.93 -26.69
N GLN A 341 -4.05 11.49 -27.78
CA GLN A 341 -5.28 12.29 -27.74
C GLN A 341 -6.47 11.47 -27.22
N CYS A 342 -6.56 10.19 -27.59
CA CYS A 342 -7.59 9.29 -27.09
C CYS A 342 -7.44 9.02 -25.59
N LEU A 343 -6.22 8.77 -25.11
CA LEU A 343 -5.95 8.58 -23.68
C LEU A 343 -6.20 9.85 -22.86
N SER A 344 -5.88 11.03 -23.38
CA SER A 344 -6.13 12.29 -22.66
C SER A 344 -7.64 12.57 -22.49
N GLN A 345 -8.47 12.17 -23.46
CA GLN A 345 -9.94 12.20 -23.33
C GLN A 345 -10.48 11.22 -22.26
N LEU A 346 -9.66 10.28 -21.80
CA LEU A 346 -9.99 9.29 -20.77
C LEU A 346 -9.37 9.62 -19.41
N TRP A 347 -8.70 10.78 -19.26
CA TRP A 347 -7.91 11.13 -18.08
C TRP A 347 -8.62 10.85 -16.75
N GLU A 348 -9.89 11.26 -16.64
CA GLU A 348 -10.72 11.13 -15.43
C GLU A 348 -10.96 9.68 -15.01
N ILE A 349 -10.83 8.71 -15.91
CA ILE A 349 -11.02 7.28 -15.59
C ILE A 349 -9.70 6.50 -15.57
N LEU A 350 -8.57 7.12 -15.95
CA LEU A 350 -7.27 6.47 -15.94
C LEU A 350 -6.81 6.24 -14.51
N THR A 351 -6.41 5.01 -14.19
CA THR A 351 -5.70 4.77 -12.94
C THR A 351 -4.41 5.59 -12.91
N PRO A 352 -3.91 5.91 -11.70
CA PRO A 352 -2.64 6.56 -11.52
C PRO A 352 -1.49 5.98 -12.36
N ARG A 353 -1.35 4.65 -12.40
CA ARG A 353 -0.27 3.99 -13.15
C ARG A 353 -0.40 4.20 -14.66
N TRP A 354 -1.61 4.25 -15.20
CA TRP A 354 -1.85 4.59 -16.60
C TRP A 354 -1.55 6.05 -16.92
N ARG A 355 -1.79 6.98 -15.98
CA ARG A 355 -1.39 8.40 -16.14
C ARG A 355 0.13 8.56 -16.25
N ALA A 356 0.91 7.82 -15.46
CA ALA A 356 2.36 7.84 -15.56
C ALA A 356 2.89 7.25 -16.88
N VAL A 357 2.26 6.17 -17.37
CA VAL A 357 2.54 5.60 -18.69
C VAL A 357 2.19 6.58 -19.80
N TYR A 358 1.06 7.28 -19.69
CA TYR A 358 0.67 8.35 -20.62
C TYR A 358 1.75 9.45 -20.70
N TRP A 359 2.24 9.92 -19.55
CA TRP A 359 3.32 10.91 -19.51
C TRP A 359 4.62 10.41 -20.16
N THR A 360 4.91 9.11 -20.07
CA THR A 360 6.07 8.50 -20.76
C THR A 360 5.89 8.50 -22.27
N MET A 361 4.72 8.08 -22.75
CA MET A 361 4.39 8.13 -24.18
C MET A 361 4.50 9.56 -24.74
N GLU A 362 3.99 10.54 -24.00
CA GLU A 362 4.08 11.95 -24.41
C GLU A 362 5.52 12.45 -24.43
N ALA A 363 6.29 12.18 -23.37
CA ALA A 363 7.69 12.58 -23.28
C ALA A 363 8.57 11.96 -24.38
N GLU A 364 8.37 10.68 -24.72
CA GLU A 364 9.09 10.00 -25.79
C GLU A 364 8.77 10.62 -27.17
N LEU A 365 7.49 10.91 -27.45
CA LEU A 365 7.10 11.54 -28.71
C LEU A 365 7.56 13.00 -28.82
N ASP A 366 7.59 13.75 -27.71
CA ASP A 366 8.11 15.12 -27.70
C ASP A 366 9.59 15.16 -28.05
N VAL A 367 10.39 14.25 -27.49
CA VAL A 367 11.80 14.08 -27.83
C VAL A 367 11.97 13.69 -29.30
N GLU A 368 11.14 12.79 -29.82
CA GLU A 368 11.17 12.38 -31.23
C GLU A 368 10.86 13.55 -32.17
N ASP A 369 9.83 14.34 -31.86
CA ASP A 369 9.42 15.50 -32.66
C ASP A 369 10.49 16.60 -32.64
N MET A 370 11.13 16.85 -31.49
CA MET A 370 12.27 17.78 -31.39
C MET A 370 13.47 17.29 -32.19
N SER A 371 13.81 16.00 -32.09
CA SER A 371 14.92 15.39 -32.84
C SER A 371 14.71 15.51 -34.36
N LYS A 372 13.48 15.32 -34.83
CA LYS A 372 13.13 15.50 -36.25
C LYS A 372 13.22 16.97 -36.70
N ALA A 373 12.86 17.92 -35.83
CA ALA A 373 12.91 19.34 -36.13
C ALA A 373 14.36 19.87 -36.22
N GLU A 374 15.25 19.38 -35.37
CA GLU A 374 16.66 19.80 -35.33
C GLU A 374 17.54 19.09 -36.37
N GLY A 375 17.10 17.94 -36.90
CA GLY A 375 17.77 17.21 -37.97
C GLY A 375 18.94 16.33 -37.52
N ASN A 376 19.65 15.74 -38.49
CA ASN A 376 20.75 14.81 -38.21
C ASN A 376 21.92 15.53 -37.53
N GLY A 377 22.07 15.35 -36.22
CA GLY A 377 23.12 15.97 -35.40
C GLY A 377 22.64 16.57 -34.08
N ALA A 378 21.32 16.59 -33.83
CA ALA A 378 20.75 16.99 -32.56
C ALA A 378 21.34 16.18 -31.39
N PRO A 379 21.69 16.82 -30.26
CA PRO A 379 22.12 16.10 -29.08
C PRO A 379 20.99 15.17 -28.60
N PHE A 380 21.34 13.97 -28.13
CA PHE A 380 20.34 13.07 -27.55
C PHE A 380 19.65 13.75 -26.37
N GLN A 381 18.34 13.91 -26.48
CA GLN A 381 17.51 14.44 -25.41
C GLN A 381 16.82 13.28 -24.70
N GLN A 382 17.09 13.13 -23.41
CA GLN A 382 16.42 12.11 -22.62
C GLN A 382 14.99 12.55 -22.29
N PRO A 383 13.97 11.69 -22.45
CA PRO A 383 12.63 11.98 -21.95
C PRO A 383 12.66 12.25 -20.44
N TRP A 384 11.84 13.17 -19.94
CA TRP A 384 11.87 13.53 -18.51
C TRP A 384 11.36 12.40 -17.58
N ILE A 385 10.59 11.45 -18.13
CA ILE A 385 10.00 10.32 -17.42
C ILE A 385 10.08 9.02 -18.26
N ASP A 386 10.32 7.91 -17.57
CA ASP A 386 10.23 6.55 -18.05
C ASP A 386 9.46 5.69 -17.01
N ALA A 387 8.15 5.67 -17.12
CA ALA A 387 7.24 4.87 -16.31
C ALA A 387 6.57 3.81 -17.18
N LYS A 388 6.90 2.54 -16.95
CA LYS A 388 6.43 1.42 -17.79
C LYS A 388 5.91 0.26 -16.97
N PHE A 389 4.93 -0.47 -17.51
CA PHE A 389 4.46 -1.67 -16.87
C PHE A 389 5.51 -2.79 -16.93
N THR A 390 5.64 -3.55 -15.84
CA THR A 390 6.43 -4.77 -15.80
C THR A 390 5.53 -5.95 -16.13
N VAL A 391 5.79 -6.60 -17.25
CA VAL A 391 5.10 -7.83 -17.61
C VAL A 391 5.88 -8.99 -17.02
N LYS A 392 5.33 -9.58 -15.95
CA LYS A 392 5.87 -10.82 -15.41
C LYS A 392 5.70 -11.90 -16.49
N THR A 393 6.78 -12.54 -16.89
CA THR A 393 6.71 -13.74 -17.76
C THR A 393 6.43 -14.99 -16.92
N HIS A 394 6.71 -14.94 -15.61
CA HIS A 394 6.52 -16.03 -14.67
C HIS A 394 5.97 -15.55 -13.32
N VAL A 395 5.11 -16.35 -12.68
CA VAL A 395 4.63 -16.16 -11.31
C VAL A 395 4.79 -17.49 -10.56
N HIS A 396 5.54 -17.50 -9.46
CA HIS A 396 5.88 -18.71 -8.69
C HIS A 396 6.49 -19.84 -9.54
N GLY A 397 7.36 -19.50 -10.50
CA GLY A 397 7.97 -20.48 -11.40
C GLY A 397 7.07 -20.98 -12.54
N HIS A 398 5.82 -20.52 -12.62
CA HIS A 398 4.92 -20.85 -13.71
C HIS A 398 4.87 -19.73 -14.73
N ALA A 399 5.03 -20.06 -16.02
CA ALA A 399 4.86 -19.10 -17.10
C ALA A 399 3.45 -18.50 -17.08
N LEU A 400 3.34 -17.19 -17.27
CA LEU A 400 2.05 -16.50 -17.37
C LEU A 400 1.42 -16.69 -18.74
N ASP A 401 0.09 -16.64 -18.79
CA ASP A 401 -0.69 -16.68 -20.04
C ASP A 401 -0.18 -15.61 -21.02
N PRO A 402 0.25 -16.00 -22.24
CA PRO A 402 0.66 -15.06 -23.29
C PRO A 402 -0.34 -13.94 -23.56
N LYS A 403 -1.64 -14.16 -23.34
CA LYS A 403 -2.69 -13.13 -23.48
C LYS A 403 -2.53 -11.94 -22.54
N LYS A 404 -1.84 -12.11 -21.39
CA LYS A 404 -1.53 -11.01 -20.46
C LYS A 404 -0.41 -10.11 -20.98
N ILE A 405 0.42 -10.63 -21.87
CA ILE A 405 1.47 -9.89 -22.59
C ILE A 405 0.85 -9.18 -23.79
N ASP A 406 -0.11 -9.84 -24.46
CA ASP A 406 -0.71 -9.38 -25.72
C ASP A 406 -1.53 -8.08 -25.61
N ARG A 407 -2.00 -7.72 -24.41
CA ARG A 407 -2.85 -6.52 -24.23
C ARG A 407 -2.12 -5.19 -24.51
N TYR A 408 -0.79 -5.20 -24.52
CA TYR A 408 0.01 -4.01 -24.82
C TYR A 408 0.53 -4.00 -26.26
N THR A 409 0.56 -5.14 -26.95
CA THR A 409 0.99 -5.28 -28.35
C THR A 409 0.34 -4.26 -29.29
N PRO A 410 -0.97 -3.93 -29.16
CA PRO A 410 -1.58 -2.95 -30.06
C PRO A 410 -0.93 -1.56 -30.00
N TYR A 411 -0.36 -1.16 -28.87
CA TYR A 411 0.35 0.13 -28.75
C TYR A 411 1.71 0.10 -29.46
N GLU A 412 2.39 -1.05 -29.47
CA GLU A 412 3.68 -1.23 -30.14
C GLU A 412 3.57 -1.03 -31.67
N GLN A 413 2.40 -1.31 -32.25
CA GLN A 413 2.11 -1.05 -33.67
C GLN A 413 2.23 0.45 -34.03
N TYR A 414 2.11 1.32 -33.04
CA TYR A 414 2.25 2.77 -33.18
C TYR A 414 3.58 3.29 -32.62
N GLY A 415 4.54 2.39 -32.34
CA GLY A 415 5.85 2.75 -31.77
C GLY A 415 5.80 3.11 -30.28
N MET A 416 4.72 2.81 -29.56
CA MET A 416 4.58 3.16 -28.15
C MET A 416 4.94 1.98 -27.23
N THR A 417 5.93 2.18 -26.37
CA THR A 417 6.42 1.14 -25.46
C THR A 417 5.74 1.24 -24.09
N VAL A 418 4.60 0.57 -23.92
CA VAL A 418 3.77 0.61 -22.70
C VAL A 418 4.30 -0.28 -21.57
N ALA A 419 4.85 -1.42 -21.97
CA ALA A 419 5.45 -2.38 -21.06
C ALA A 419 6.96 -2.45 -21.30
N SER A 420 7.73 -2.52 -20.23
CA SER A 420 9.16 -2.78 -20.31
C SER A 420 9.38 -4.25 -20.70
N PRO A 421 10.19 -4.54 -21.74
CA PRO A 421 10.52 -5.91 -22.12
C PRO A 421 11.42 -6.60 -21.09
N HIS A 422 12.07 -5.82 -20.22
CA HIS A 422 12.99 -6.32 -19.20
C HIS A 422 12.57 -5.85 -17.80
N PHE A 423 12.72 -6.75 -16.83
CA PHE A 423 12.66 -6.42 -15.41
C PHE A 423 13.90 -5.61 -15.05
N MET A 424 13.73 -4.54 -14.26
CA MET A 424 14.84 -3.78 -13.69
C MET A 424 15.07 -4.19 -12.24
N SER A 425 16.31 -4.54 -11.92
CA SER A 425 16.81 -4.75 -10.57
C SER A 425 16.82 -3.45 -9.76
N LEU A 426 16.97 -3.56 -8.43
CA LEU A 426 17.14 -2.39 -7.56
C LEU A 426 18.43 -1.62 -7.90
N ALA A 427 19.49 -2.33 -8.31
CA ALA A 427 20.74 -1.73 -8.78
C ALA A 427 20.54 -0.89 -10.06
N GLU A 428 19.72 -1.35 -11.01
CA GLU A 428 19.41 -0.57 -12.21
C GLU A 428 18.50 0.63 -11.91
N LEU A 429 17.48 0.44 -11.05
CA LEU A 429 16.58 1.53 -10.65
C LEU A 429 17.32 2.64 -9.89
N SER A 430 18.28 2.28 -9.05
CA SER A 430 19.05 3.24 -8.24
C SER A 430 20.01 4.13 -9.03
N LEU A 431 20.21 3.89 -10.33
CA LEU A 431 20.94 4.79 -11.23
C LEU A 431 20.16 6.07 -11.57
N TYR A 432 18.88 6.13 -11.24
CA TYR A 432 18.00 7.25 -11.57
C TYR A 432 17.86 8.22 -10.41
N ARG A 433 17.91 9.52 -10.72
CA ARG A 433 17.83 10.61 -9.74
C ARG A 433 16.44 10.77 -9.15
N TYR A 434 15.40 10.41 -9.89
CA TYR A 434 14.01 10.64 -9.49
C TYR A 434 13.24 9.31 -9.43
N GLN A 435 13.12 8.78 -8.22
CA GLN A 435 12.44 7.52 -7.95
C GLN A 435 10.95 7.79 -7.81
N PHE A 436 10.12 7.39 -8.78
CA PHE A 436 8.68 7.58 -8.63
C PHE A 436 8.03 6.36 -7.99
N ASP A 437 7.12 6.58 -7.05
CA ASP A 437 6.36 5.53 -6.42
C ASP A 437 4.87 5.75 -6.54
N ILE A 438 4.20 4.82 -7.22
CA ILE A 438 2.81 4.96 -7.67
C ILE A 438 1.92 3.96 -6.97
N GLY A 439 0.92 4.49 -6.26
CA GLY A 439 -0.14 3.73 -5.65
C GLY A 439 -0.89 2.75 -6.56
N GLY A 440 -1.46 1.73 -5.93
CA GLY A 440 -2.35 0.71 -6.53
C GLY A 440 -3.48 0.37 -5.56
N GLY A 441 -3.80 -0.92 -5.41
CA GLY A 441 -4.98 -1.37 -4.66
C GLY A 441 -4.99 -0.98 -3.18
N GLY A 442 -3.83 -1.01 -2.52
CA GLY A 442 -3.65 -0.62 -1.12
C GLY A 442 -2.90 0.71 -0.92
N GLY A 443 -2.71 1.50 -1.98
CA GLY A 443 -1.76 2.61 -1.98
C GLY A 443 -0.41 2.21 -2.55
N THR A 444 0.65 2.90 -2.16
CA THR A 444 2.03 2.59 -2.58
C THR A 444 2.52 1.25 -2.00
N THR A 445 3.52 0.64 -2.64
CA THR A 445 3.96 -0.71 -2.24
C THR A 445 4.88 -0.62 -1.04
N PHE A 446 4.46 -1.10 0.14
CA PHE A 446 5.23 -1.02 1.39
C PHE A 446 6.75 -1.26 1.26
N SER A 447 7.17 -2.36 0.62
CA SER A 447 8.60 -2.67 0.45
C SER A 447 9.26 -1.81 -0.63
N GLY A 448 8.51 -1.49 -1.70
CA GLY A 448 9.00 -0.66 -2.80
C GLY A 448 9.21 0.79 -2.40
N THR A 449 8.37 1.35 -1.52
CA THR A 449 8.55 2.68 -0.95
C THR A 449 9.85 2.75 -0.15
N ILE A 450 10.06 1.79 0.76
CA ILE A 450 11.26 1.73 1.62
C ILE A 450 12.52 1.54 0.77
N ASP A 451 12.48 0.64 -0.22
CA ASP A 451 13.61 0.43 -1.13
C ASP A 451 14.00 1.74 -1.85
N LYS A 452 13.02 2.53 -2.32
CA LYS A 452 13.26 3.80 -3.02
C LYS A 452 13.68 4.94 -2.09
N LEU A 453 13.17 5.00 -0.86
CA LEU A 453 13.66 5.95 0.16
C LEU A 453 15.14 5.70 0.46
N ALA A 454 15.55 4.44 0.40
CA ALA A 454 16.93 3.99 0.56
C ALA A 454 17.70 3.93 -0.76
N MET A 455 17.30 4.63 -1.82
CA MET A 455 18.08 4.80 -3.06
C MET A 455 18.80 6.16 -3.04
N PRO A 456 19.89 6.35 -3.82
CA PRO A 456 20.58 7.64 -3.87
C PRO A 456 19.80 8.74 -4.61
N GLY A 457 18.72 8.37 -5.32
CA GLY A 457 17.77 9.31 -5.91
C GLY A 457 16.71 9.77 -4.91
N VAL A 458 16.01 10.87 -5.22
CA VAL A 458 14.91 11.37 -4.40
C VAL A 458 13.60 10.69 -4.75
N LEU A 459 12.82 10.34 -3.73
CA LEU A 459 11.48 9.76 -3.89
C LEU A 459 10.47 10.84 -4.28
N PHE A 460 9.78 10.62 -5.39
CA PHE A 460 8.49 11.23 -5.72
C PHE A 460 7.41 10.30 -5.18
N HIS A 461 6.73 10.69 -4.12
CA HIS A 461 5.74 9.84 -3.46
C HIS A 461 4.33 10.22 -3.89
N HIS A 462 3.63 9.32 -4.57
CA HIS A 462 2.21 9.45 -4.84
C HIS A 462 1.42 9.38 -3.52
N VAL A 463 0.89 10.51 -3.07
CA VAL A 463 0.12 10.60 -1.83
C VAL A 463 -1.30 10.10 -2.06
N THR A 464 -1.54 8.84 -1.71
CA THR A 464 -2.83 8.16 -1.91
C THR A 464 -3.80 8.30 -0.73
N ALA A 465 -5.08 7.98 -0.94
CA ALA A 465 -6.11 7.91 0.09
C ALA A 465 -5.83 6.87 1.20
N THR A 466 -4.89 5.93 0.98
CA THR A 466 -4.41 4.99 2.00
C THR A 466 -2.96 5.26 2.41
N LYS A 467 -2.58 4.76 3.60
CA LYS A 467 -1.22 4.84 4.15
C LYS A 467 -0.83 3.58 4.91
N ASP A 468 0.44 3.21 4.86
CA ASP A 468 1.03 2.20 5.74
C ASP A 468 1.43 2.79 7.09
N TYR A 469 1.66 1.92 8.07
CA TYR A 469 1.97 2.31 9.46
C TYR A 469 3.16 3.27 9.61
N TYR A 470 4.14 3.24 8.71
CA TYR A 470 5.34 4.06 8.77
C TYR A 470 5.22 5.38 8.00
N HIS A 471 4.17 5.57 7.19
CA HIS A 471 4.00 6.81 6.43
C HIS A 471 3.81 8.03 7.33
N ASP A 472 3.31 7.86 8.55
CA ASP A 472 3.17 8.97 9.52
C ASP A 472 4.52 9.49 10.03
N ASN A 473 5.59 8.70 9.88
CA ASN A 473 6.95 9.14 10.18
C ASN A 473 7.62 9.82 8.97
N LEU A 474 7.03 9.72 7.77
CA LEU A 474 7.56 10.34 6.56
C LEU A 474 6.98 11.75 6.39
N VAL A 475 7.82 12.74 6.66
CA VAL A 475 7.50 14.17 6.47
C VAL A 475 7.70 14.59 5.00
N PRO A 476 6.67 15.14 4.31
CA PRO A 476 6.80 15.72 2.97
C PRO A 476 7.86 16.82 2.92
N TRP A 477 8.59 16.94 1.81
CA TRP A 477 9.71 17.88 1.60
C TRP A 477 10.92 17.68 2.53
N MET A 478 10.90 16.68 3.40
CA MET A 478 12.03 16.23 4.20
C MET A 478 12.50 14.85 3.75
N HIS A 479 11.59 13.90 3.56
CA HIS A 479 11.92 12.53 3.15
C HIS A 479 11.49 12.20 1.71
N TYR A 480 10.64 13.01 1.11
CA TYR A 480 10.16 12.80 -0.26
C TYR A 480 9.55 14.07 -0.84
N ILE A 481 9.45 14.11 -2.17
CA ILE A 481 8.69 15.12 -2.92
C ILE A 481 7.24 14.60 -3.07
N PRO A 482 6.23 15.26 -2.49
CA PRO A 482 4.86 14.81 -2.58
C PRO A 482 4.30 15.02 -4.00
N VAL A 483 3.59 14.02 -4.52
CA VAL A 483 2.81 14.10 -5.77
C VAL A 483 1.34 13.86 -5.42
N GLN A 484 0.46 14.72 -5.94
CA GLN A 484 -0.99 14.61 -5.68
C GLN A 484 -1.56 13.28 -6.17
N GLU A 485 -2.66 12.84 -5.55
CA GLU A 485 -3.34 11.59 -5.91
C GLU A 485 -3.76 11.55 -7.39
N GLY A 486 -4.18 12.71 -7.91
CA GLY A 486 -4.57 12.88 -9.31
C GLY A 486 -3.40 12.98 -10.30
N MET A 487 -2.14 13.11 -9.85
CA MET A 487 -0.95 13.27 -10.68
C MET A 487 -0.89 14.49 -11.62
N SER A 488 -1.76 15.47 -11.43
CA SER A 488 -1.76 16.71 -12.22
C SER A 488 -0.50 17.57 -12.01
N ASP A 489 0.19 17.41 -10.88
CA ASP A 489 1.38 18.16 -10.49
C ASP A 489 2.71 17.43 -10.77
N LEU A 490 2.68 16.20 -11.30
CA LEU A 490 3.89 15.39 -11.47
C LEU A 490 4.97 16.11 -12.30
N ARG A 491 4.57 16.77 -13.38
CA ARG A 491 5.49 17.52 -14.25
C ARG A 491 6.07 18.75 -13.55
N GLU A 492 5.25 19.48 -12.80
CA GLU A 492 5.68 20.63 -12.00
C GLU A 492 6.68 20.21 -10.92
N MET A 493 6.43 19.09 -10.24
CA MET A 493 7.34 18.55 -9.22
C MET A 493 8.68 18.13 -9.82
N TYR A 494 8.68 17.58 -11.04
CA TYR A 494 9.91 17.26 -11.77
C TYR A 494 10.71 18.53 -12.08
N GLU A 495 10.05 19.55 -12.63
CA GLU A 495 10.68 20.84 -12.96
C GLU A 495 11.23 21.54 -11.72
N TRP A 496 10.51 21.48 -10.61
CA TRP A 496 11.00 21.93 -9.30
C TRP A 496 12.27 21.20 -8.90
N ALA A 497 12.31 19.86 -8.99
CA ALA A 497 13.46 19.06 -8.60
C ALA A 497 14.68 19.27 -9.51
N GLN A 498 14.46 19.58 -10.78
CA GLN A 498 15.50 20.00 -11.72
C GLN A 498 16.08 21.37 -11.33
N ALA A 499 15.23 22.35 -11.04
CA ALA A 499 15.64 23.69 -10.65
C ALA A 499 16.25 23.77 -9.23
N ASN A 500 15.95 22.80 -8.37
CA ASN A 500 16.34 22.74 -6.96
C ASN A 500 17.12 21.44 -6.64
N SER A 501 18.12 21.12 -7.48
CA SER A 501 18.88 19.85 -7.41
C SER A 501 19.52 19.61 -6.04
N GLU A 502 20.09 20.64 -5.40
CA GLU A 502 20.70 20.53 -4.07
C GLU A 502 19.65 20.22 -2.99
N GLN A 503 18.48 20.84 -3.05
CA GLN A 503 17.38 20.57 -2.12
C GLN A 503 16.86 19.15 -2.32
N ALA A 504 16.67 18.71 -3.56
CA ALA A 504 16.25 17.34 -3.88
C ALA A 504 17.25 16.30 -3.37
N MET A 505 18.56 16.58 -3.49
CA MET A 505 19.63 15.74 -2.92
C MET A 505 19.51 15.62 -1.40
N ARG A 506 19.32 16.74 -0.68
CA ARG A 506 19.15 16.74 0.79
C ARG A 506 17.92 15.95 1.23
N ILE A 507 16.82 16.01 0.46
CA ILE A 507 15.63 15.20 0.71
C ILE A 507 15.95 13.71 0.58
N SER A 508 16.68 13.31 -0.48
CA SER A 508 17.12 11.92 -0.67
C SER A 508 18.03 11.44 0.45
N GLU A 509 18.98 12.28 0.89
CA GLU A 509 19.89 11.96 2.00
C GLU A 509 19.13 11.72 3.31
N ALA A 510 18.20 12.61 3.66
CA ALA A 510 17.35 12.48 4.85
C ALA A 510 16.44 11.23 4.77
N ALA A 511 15.89 10.92 3.60
CA ALA A 511 15.12 9.70 3.36
C ALA A 511 15.95 8.43 3.60
N SER A 512 17.17 8.41 3.05
CA SER A 512 18.10 7.30 3.24
C SER A 512 18.49 7.14 4.70
N ALA A 513 18.75 8.24 5.41
CA ALA A 513 19.04 8.21 6.85
C ALA A 513 17.86 7.65 7.67
N TYR A 514 16.63 8.03 7.34
CA TYR A 514 15.43 7.47 7.97
C TYR A 514 15.32 5.95 7.77
N VAL A 515 15.59 5.43 6.56
CA VAL A 515 15.55 3.96 6.37
C VAL A 515 16.70 3.26 7.10
N LYS A 516 17.91 3.86 7.11
CA LYS A 516 19.05 3.31 7.87
C LYS A 516 18.73 3.16 9.36
N SER A 517 18.00 4.11 9.93
CA SER A 517 17.68 4.08 11.36
C SER A 517 16.77 2.92 11.77
N TRP A 518 16.04 2.27 10.86
CA TRP A 518 15.22 1.09 11.18
C TRP A 518 16.06 -0.12 11.63
N ALA A 519 17.34 -0.13 11.26
CA ALA A 519 18.29 -1.12 11.72
C ALA A 519 18.93 -0.76 13.07
N ASP A 520 18.56 0.36 13.70
CA ASP A 520 18.97 0.73 15.05
C ASP A 520 18.11 -0.05 16.08
N PRO A 521 18.72 -0.76 17.05
CA PRO A 521 18.02 -1.44 18.13
C PRO A 521 17.03 -0.56 18.91
N ILE A 522 17.37 0.71 19.15
CA ILE A 522 16.50 1.65 19.89
C ILE A 522 15.27 1.99 19.08
N VAL A 523 15.46 2.34 17.80
CA VAL A 523 14.35 2.65 16.89
C VAL A 523 13.45 1.43 16.71
N MET A 524 14.03 0.22 16.62
CA MET A 524 13.26 -1.01 16.54
C MET A 524 12.46 -1.29 17.82
N GLU A 525 13.04 -1.07 19.00
CA GLU A 525 12.35 -1.20 20.29
C GLU A 525 11.18 -0.21 20.39
N GLU A 526 11.40 1.05 20.00
CA GLU A 526 10.35 2.08 20.02
C GLU A 526 9.20 1.74 19.10
N MET A 527 9.50 1.31 17.86
CA MET A 527 8.48 0.84 16.93
C MET A 527 7.73 -0.35 17.51
N TYR A 528 8.45 -1.32 18.09
CA TYR A 528 7.84 -2.50 18.69
C TYR A 528 6.91 -2.12 19.86
N HIS A 529 7.38 -1.25 20.75
CA HIS A 529 6.62 -0.78 21.90
C HIS A 529 5.34 -0.04 21.46
N LYS A 530 5.46 0.93 20.54
CA LYS A 530 4.33 1.70 20.00
C LYS A 530 3.25 0.78 19.41
N TYR A 531 3.63 -0.10 18.49
CA TYR A 531 2.67 -0.86 17.70
C TYR A 531 2.19 -2.17 18.37
N PHE A 532 2.97 -2.78 19.27
CA PHE A 532 2.60 -4.06 19.89
C PHE A 532 2.38 -4.00 21.41
N VAL A 533 3.02 -3.08 22.13
CA VAL A 533 2.83 -2.97 23.58
C VAL A 533 1.71 -1.98 23.88
N GLU A 534 1.85 -0.73 23.44
CA GLU A 534 0.86 0.32 23.72
C GLU A 534 -0.45 0.06 22.96
N THR A 535 -0.37 -0.11 21.65
CA THR A 535 -1.55 -0.27 20.79
C THR A 535 -2.38 -1.50 21.18
N LEU A 536 -1.74 -2.66 21.40
CA LEU A 536 -2.47 -3.85 21.85
C LEU A 536 -2.95 -3.72 23.29
N GLY A 537 -2.20 -3.01 24.16
CA GLY A 537 -2.61 -2.77 25.54
C GLY A 537 -3.93 -2.02 25.60
N HIS A 538 -4.08 -0.96 24.81
CA HIS A 538 -5.33 -0.23 24.70
C HIS A 538 -6.48 -1.15 24.27
N VAL A 539 -6.28 -1.97 23.22
CA VAL A 539 -7.31 -2.88 22.70
C VAL A 539 -7.68 -3.95 23.74
N VAL A 540 -6.70 -4.53 24.42
CA VAL A 540 -6.90 -5.54 25.46
C VAL A 540 -7.66 -4.97 26.65
N ASP A 541 -7.36 -3.74 27.07
CA ASP A 541 -8.00 -3.07 28.20
C ASP A 541 -9.39 -2.52 27.87
N ALA A 542 -9.67 -2.24 26.61
CA ALA A 542 -10.98 -1.80 26.14
C ALA A 542 -12.01 -2.95 26.06
N TYR A 543 -11.58 -4.20 25.94
CA TYR A 543 -12.48 -5.33 25.76
C TYR A 543 -13.28 -5.71 27.03
N GLN A 544 -14.59 -5.85 26.86
CA GLN A 544 -15.53 -6.35 27.86
C GLN A 544 -15.93 -7.78 27.54
N ALA A 545 -15.42 -8.72 28.33
CA ALA A 545 -15.66 -10.15 28.15
C ALA A 545 -17.13 -10.52 28.39
N THR A 546 -17.63 -11.45 27.57
CA THR A 546 -18.93 -12.08 27.74
C THR A 546 -18.81 -13.35 28.60
N GLU A 547 -19.90 -13.74 29.26
CA GLU A 547 -20.03 -15.03 29.94
C GLU A 547 -20.48 -16.14 28.98
N GLU A 548 -20.96 -15.78 27.79
CA GLU A 548 -21.40 -16.73 26.77
C GLU A 548 -20.22 -17.46 26.09
N ASP A 549 -20.46 -18.68 25.63
CA ASP A 549 -19.47 -19.44 24.86
C ASP A 549 -19.28 -18.83 23.46
N VAL A 550 -18.20 -18.05 23.31
CA VAL A 550 -17.82 -17.37 22.07
C VAL A 550 -17.70 -18.37 20.92
N GLY A 551 -17.09 -19.54 21.16
CA GLY A 551 -16.89 -20.56 20.13
C GLY A 551 -18.20 -21.09 19.57
N GLU A 552 -19.19 -21.34 20.43
CA GLU A 552 -20.53 -21.77 20.01
C GLU A 552 -21.31 -20.65 19.31
N ILE A 553 -21.16 -19.39 19.72
CA ILE A 553 -21.76 -18.24 19.01
C ILE A 553 -21.21 -18.14 17.59
N LEU A 554 -19.88 -18.18 17.43
CA LEU A 554 -19.23 -18.06 16.13
C LEU A 554 -19.58 -19.23 15.21
N LYS A 555 -19.62 -20.45 15.75
CA LYS A 555 -20.05 -21.65 15.03
C LYS A 555 -21.50 -21.55 14.54
N LYS A 556 -22.44 -21.10 15.37
CA LYS A 556 -23.84 -20.85 14.96
C LYS A 556 -23.94 -19.82 13.82
N ARG A 557 -23.00 -18.87 13.78
CA ARG A 557 -22.88 -17.86 12.72
C ARG A 557 -22.02 -18.31 11.53
N LYS A 558 -21.72 -19.61 11.43
CA LYS A 558 -20.96 -20.23 10.32
C LYS A 558 -19.53 -19.70 10.16
N TRP A 559 -18.90 -19.28 11.26
CA TRP A 559 -17.46 -19.03 11.29
C TRP A 559 -16.69 -20.32 11.50
N THR A 560 -15.67 -20.55 10.69
CA THR A 560 -14.88 -21.78 10.73
C THR A 560 -13.60 -21.55 11.53
N LEU A 561 -13.38 -22.39 12.55
CA LEU A 561 -12.13 -22.44 13.30
C LEU A 561 -11.04 -23.08 12.43
N ILE A 562 -9.97 -22.35 12.15
CA ILE A 562 -8.87 -22.82 11.28
C ILE A 562 -7.56 -23.09 12.03
N ALA A 563 -7.34 -22.44 13.18
CA ALA A 563 -6.11 -22.61 13.94
C ALA A 563 -6.37 -22.56 15.46
N ARG A 564 -5.56 -23.33 16.19
CA ARG A 564 -5.45 -23.30 17.66
C ARG A 564 -4.00 -23.12 18.07
N ILE A 565 -3.74 -22.17 18.95
CA ILE A 565 -2.41 -21.77 19.39
C ILE A 565 -2.37 -21.89 20.92
N PRO A 566 -1.87 -23.01 21.46
CA PRO A 566 -1.80 -23.24 22.89
C PRO A 566 -0.73 -22.38 23.56
N GLY A 567 -0.95 -22.05 24.84
CA GLY A 567 -0.04 -21.19 25.61
C GLY A 567 1.34 -21.80 25.92
N LYS A 568 1.49 -23.12 25.86
CA LYS A 568 2.72 -23.83 26.27
C LYS A 568 3.73 -24.10 25.15
N ASP A 569 3.33 -23.97 23.89
CA ASP A 569 4.16 -24.42 22.76
C ASP A 569 4.95 -23.29 22.08
N LEU A 570 5.06 -22.08 22.65
CA LEU A 570 5.86 -21.03 22.00
C LEU A 570 7.36 -21.36 21.91
N GLY A 571 7.87 -22.38 22.60
CA GLY A 571 9.11 -23.11 22.21
C GLY A 571 10.41 -22.31 22.06
N ILE A 572 10.44 -21.01 22.39
CA ILE A 572 11.61 -20.14 22.24
C ILE A 572 12.38 -20.17 23.56
N LYS A 573 13.60 -20.72 23.54
CA LYS A 573 14.54 -20.63 24.66
C LYS A 573 15.12 -19.21 24.70
N TYR A 574 14.88 -18.51 25.79
CA TYR A 574 15.38 -17.17 26.07
C TYR A 574 16.90 -17.20 26.32
N THR A 575 17.63 -16.27 25.71
CA THR A 575 18.86 -15.75 26.33
C THR A 575 18.49 -14.39 26.92
N LYS A 576 18.69 -14.24 28.23
CA LYS A 576 18.58 -12.94 28.90
C LYS A 576 19.59 -12.00 28.23
N VAL A 577 19.15 -10.87 27.70
CA VAL A 577 20.07 -9.74 27.48
C VAL A 577 20.59 -9.33 28.87
N PRO A 578 21.91 -9.30 29.10
CA PRO A 578 22.46 -8.79 30.36
C PRO A 578 22.00 -7.35 30.54
N SER A 579 21.46 -7.06 31.72
CA SER A 579 21.34 -5.68 32.18
C SER A 579 22.72 -5.32 32.70
N ASP A 580 23.41 -4.44 32.01
CA ASP A 580 24.47 -3.58 32.56
C ASP A 580 24.41 -2.23 31.86
#